data_AF-A0A0J7KA09-F1
#
_entry.id   AF-A0A0J7KA09-F1
#
_cell.length_a   1.000
_cell.length_b   1.000
_cell.length_c   1.000
_cell.angle_alpha   90.00
_cell.angle_beta   90.00
_cell.angle_gamma   90.00
#
_symmetry.space_group_name_H-M   'P 1'
#
loop_
_entity.id
_entity.type
_entity.pdbx_description
1 polymer ?
#
loop_
_entity_poly.entity_id
_entity_poly.type
_entity_poly.pdbx_seq_one_letter_code
_entity_poly.pdbx_strand_id
1 'polypeptide(L)'
;MIDLFIYRKMQAAAVAGSDPNKQREYLKKKKQRKLQRFKELEEERELEKNKWLAFTNKSSKKGVIKKSIFATPENVNGRVGIGTCGVSGREMTKFSNGEKWRRGA
;
A
#
# COMPACT_ATOMS: atom_id res chain seq x y z
N MET A 1 2.23 -61.74 -12.77
CA MET A 1 1.43 -61.59 -11.53
C MET A 1 1.88 -60.41 -10.68
N ILE A 2 3.18 -60.17 -10.54
CA ILE A 2 3.74 -59.02 -9.78
C ILE A 2 3.29 -57.68 -10.39
N ASP A 3 3.27 -57.56 -11.73
CA ASP A 3 2.84 -56.33 -12.41
C ASP A 3 1.39 -55.95 -12.13
N LEU A 4 0.50 -56.95 -11.98
CA LEU A 4 -0.91 -56.71 -11.65
C LEU A 4 -1.08 -56.21 -10.21
N PHE A 5 -0.23 -56.67 -9.29
CA PHE A 5 -0.20 -56.20 -7.91
C PHE A 5 0.36 -54.78 -7.81
N ILE A 6 1.41 -54.48 -8.57
CA ILE A 6 1.98 -53.12 -8.68
C ILE A 6 0.93 -52.17 -9.29
N TYR A 7 0.25 -52.57 -10.35
CA TYR A 7 -0.79 -51.77 -11.01
C TYR A 7 -2.00 -51.52 -10.10
N ARG A 8 -2.41 -52.52 -9.31
CA ARG A 8 -3.48 -52.39 -8.32
C ARG A 8 -3.09 -51.51 -7.13
N LYS A 9 -1.84 -51.58 -6.68
CA LYS A 9 -1.30 -50.69 -5.63
C LYS A 9 -1.21 -49.23 -6.11
N MET A 10 -0.83 -49.01 -7.37
CA MET A 10 -0.79 -47.69 -7.99
C MET A 10 -2.20 -47.08 -8.16
N GLN A 11 -3.20 -47.87 -8.57
CA GLN A 11 -4.60 -47.42 -8.64
C GLN A 11 -5.16 -47.02 -7.27
N ALA A 12 -4.89 -47.80 -6.21
CA ALA A 12 -5.33 -47.48 -4.85
C ALA A 12 -4.73 -46.16 -4.32
N ALA A 13 -3.45 -45.90 -4.63
CA ALA A 13 -2.79 -44.64 -4.28
C ALA A 13 -3.37 -43.43 -5.05
N ALA A 14 -3.71 -43.60 -6.33
CA ALA A 14 -4.33 -42.55 -7.14
C ALA A 14 -5.72 -42.15 -6.61
N VAL A 15 -6.51 -43.13 -6.15
CA VAL A 15 -7.82 -42.87 -5.52
C VAL A 15 -7.65 -42.16 -4.16
N ALA A 16 -6.64 -42.54 -3.36
CA ALA A 16 -6.36 -41.92 -2.05
C ALA A 16 -5.92 -40.43 -2.14
N GLY A 17 -5.32 -40.01 -3.25
CA GLY A 17 -4.94 -38.61 -3.52
C GLY A 17 -6.08 -37.71 -4.03
N SER A 18 -7.25 -38.28 -4.31
CA SER A 18 -8.38 -37.60 -4.97
C SER A 18 -9.55 -37.27 -4.04
N ASP A 19 -9.38 -37.37 -2.72
CA ASP A 19 -10.46 -37.06 -1.77
C ASP A 19 -10.77 -35.54 -1.77
N PRO A 20 -11.95 -35.13 -2.26
CA PRO A 20 -12.32 -33.72 -2.40
C PRO A 20 -12.40 -33.00 -1.05
N ASN A 21 -12.64 -33.73 0.05
CA ASN A 21 -12.66 -33.13 1.39
C ASN A 21 -11.25 -32.76 1.85
N LYS A 22 -10.25 -33.62 1.64
CA LYS A 22 -8.86 -33.34 2.00
C LYS A 22 -8.29 -32.15 1.22
N GLN A 23 -8.64 -32.02 -0.05
CA GLN A 23 -8.24 -30.86 -0.87
C GLN A 23 -8.89 -29.55 -0.36
N ARG A 24 -10.19 -29.59 -0.02
CA ARG A 24 -10.92 -28.44 0.54
C ARG A 24 -10.32 -27.99 1.87
N GLU A 25 -9.98 -28.92 2.76
CA GLU A 25 -9.34 -28.60 4.04
C GLU A 25 -7.95 -28.00 3.87
N TYR A 26 -7.14 -28.55 2.95
CA TYR A 26 -5.83 -28.00 2.61
C TYR A 26 -5.93 -26.55 2.10
N LEU A 27 -6.87 -26.27 1.20
CA LEU A 27 -7.09 -24.92 0.66
C LEU A 27 -7.58 -23.95 1.74
N LYS A 28 -8.47 -24.38 2.64
CA LYS A 28 -8.91 -23.58 3.80
C LYS A 28 -7.72 -23.23 4.70
N LYS A 29 -6.89 -24.21 5.06
CA LYS A 29 -5.69 -24.01 5.88
C LYS A 29 -4.70 -23.06 5.21
N LYS A 30 -4.52 -23.16 3.89
CA LYS A 30 -3.66 -22.25 3.10
C LYS A 30 -4.19 -20.83 3.09
N LYS A 31 -5.51 -20.63 2.94
CA LYS A 31 -6.15 -19.30 2.98
C LYS A 31 -6.02 -18.66 4.37
N GLN A 32 -6.24 -19.44 5.43
CA GLN A 32 -6.10 -18.97 6.81
C GLN A 32 -4.67 -18.51 7.12
N ARG A 33 -3.66 -19.28 6.71
CA ARG A 33 -2.24 -18.89 6.88
C ARG A 33 -1.89 -17.60 6.15
N LYS A 34 -2.42 -17.39 4.95
CA LYS A 34 -2.24 -16.12 4.23
C LYS A 34 -2.87 -14.95 4.98
N LEU A 35 -4.09 -15.14 5.50
CA LEU A 35 -4.80 -14.11 6.24
C LEU A 35 -4.06 -13.70 7.52
N GLN A 36 -3.52 -14.68 8.27
CA GLN A 36 -2.70 -14.44 9.46
C GLN A 36 -1.45 -13.61 9.12
N ARG A 37 -0.73 -13.99 8.05
CA ARG A 37 0.46 -13.24 7.60
C ARG A 37 0.13 -11.79 7.23
N PHE A 38 -1.00 -11.56 6.57
CA PHE A 38 -1.43 -10.19 6.24
C PHE A 38 -1.79 -9.40 7.50
N LYS A 39 -2.42 -10.03 8.48
CA LYS A 39 -2.74 -9.40 9.76
C LYS A 39 -1.48 -9.01 10.55
N GLU A 40 -0.51 -9.91 10.63
CA GLU A 40 0.79 -9.64 11.28
C GLU A 40 1.53 -8.48 10.60
N LEU A 41 1.57 -8.45 9.26
CA LEU A 41 2.19 -7.36 8.51
C LEU A 41 1.49 -6.00 8.73
N GLU A 42 0.16 -5.99 8.87
CA GLU A 42 -0.59 -4.77 9.14
C GLU A 42 -0.33 -4.27 10.57
N GLU A 43 -0.27 -5.18 11.55
CA GLU A 43 0.07 -4.86 12.94
C GLU A 43 1.51 -4.33 13.05
N GLU A 44 2.48 -4.94 12.38
CA GLU A 44 3.86 -4.45 12.31
C GLU A 44 3.94 -3.04 11.70
N ARG A 45 3.17 -2.78 10.64
CA ARG A 45 3.11 -1.47 9.97
C ARG A 45 2.52 -0.39 10.87
N GLU A 46 1.44 -0.70 11.59
CA GLU A 46 0.84 0.24 12.54
C GLU A 46 1.75 0.47 13.76
N LEU A 47 2.49 -0.53 14.22
CA LEU A 47 3.51 -0.37 15.26
C LEU A 47 4.63 0.58 14.81
N GLU A 48 5.13 0.42 13.59
CA GLU A 48 6.19 1.27 13.04
C GLU A 48 5.71 2.71 12.83
N LYS A 49 4.50 2.89 12.29
CA LYS A 49 3.84 4.19 12.18
C LYS A 49 3.67 4.86 13.54
N ASN A 50 3.23 4.12 14.56
CA ASN A 50 3.07 4.65 15.92
C ASN A 50 4.41 5.03 16.56
N LYS A 51 5.46 4.22 16.36
CA LYS A 51 6.83 4.57 16.78
C LYS A 51 7.32 5.83 16.08
N TRP A 52 7.09 5.96 14.78
CA TRP A 52 7.45 7.15 14.01
C TRP A 52 6.68 8.38 14.47
N LEU A 53 5.36 8.29 14.64
CA LEU A 53 4.53 9.38 15.18
C LEU A 53 4.99 9.81 16.57
N ALA A 54 5.32 8.85 17.45
CA ALA A 54 5.86 9.16 18.77
C ALA A 54 7.22 9.87 18.70
N PHE A 55 8.09 9.46 17.77
CA PHE A 55 9.37 10.13 17.51
C PHE A 55 9.18 11.56 16.99
N THR A 56 8.31 11.76 15.99
CA THR A 56 8.03 13.10 15.43
C THR A 56 7.38 14.01 16.48
N ASN A 57 6.49 13.47 17.31
CA ASN A 57 5.82 14.24 18.36
C ASN A 57 6.78 14.65 19.49
N LYS A 58 7.78 13.82 19.82
CA LYS A 58 8.81 14.17 20.82
C LYS A 58 9.68 15.37 20.40
N SER A 59 9.83 15.61 19.11
CA SER A 59 10.61 16.72 18.55
C SER A 59 9.82 18.04 18.40
N SER A 60 8.53 18.07 18.75
CA SER A 60 7.66 19.23 18.54
C SER A 60 7.95 20.36 19.55
N LYS A 61 8.98 21.18 19.29
CA LYS A 61 9.07 22.52 19.89
C LYS A 61 7.89 23.38 19.38
N LYS A 62 7.19 24.07 20.27
CA LYS A 62 6.06 24.96 19.92
C LYS A 62 6.56 26.04 18.94
N GLY A 63 5.90 26.18 17.78
CA GLY A 63 6.19 27.24 16.79
C GLY A 63 6.80 26.78 15.47
N VAL A 64 7.20 25.50 15.32
CA VAL A 64 7.68 24.95 14.04
C VAL A 64 6.53 24.27 13.28
N ILE A 65 6.38 24.60 11.99
CA ILE A 65 5.37 24.02 11.10
C ILE A 65 5.56 22.50 11.07
N LYS A 66 4.54 21.77 11.52
CA LYS A 66 4.62 20.32 11.83
C LYS A 66 4.46 19.41 10.61
N LYS A 67 3.89 19.89 9.50
CA LYS A 67 3.61 19.09 8.30
C LYS A 67 4.68 19.38 7.23
N SER A 68 5.34 18.32 6.75
CA SER A 68 6.29 18.39 5.62
C SER A 68 5.59 18.86 4.35
N ILE A 69 6.29 19.62 3.50
CA ILE A 69 5.81 20.01 2.16
C ILE A 69 5.58 18.80 1.24
N PHE A 70 6.10 17.62 1.62
CA PHE A 70 5.90 16.34 0.93
C PHE A 70 4.85 15.45 1.60
N ALA A 71 4.18 15.90 2.66
CA ALA A 71 3.15 15.12 3.32
C ALA A 71 1.98 14.88 2.35
N THR A 72 1.50 13.63 2.29
CA THR A 72 0.30 13.29 1.52
C THR A 72 -0.86 14.15 2.00
N PRO A 73 -1.51 14.90 1.11
CA PRO A 73 -2.63 15.75 1.48
C PRO A 73 -3.81 14.88 1.94
N GLU A 74 -4.52 15.35 2.97
CA GLU A 74 -5.70 14.68 3.52
C GLU A 74 -6.91 14.72 2.56
N ASN A 75 -6.83 15.48 1.45
CA ASN A 75 -7.91 15.63 0.47
C ASN A 75 -7.51 15.05 -0.90
N VAL A 76 -8.46 14.35 -1.54
CA VAL A 76 -8.26 13.46 -2.73
C VAL A 76 -7.67 14.20 -3.95
N ASN A 77 -7.72 15.53 -3.98
CA ASN A 77 -7.28 16.34 -5.11
C ASN A 77 -5.87 16.96 -4.97
N GLY A 78 -5.13 16.67 -3.90
CA GLY A 78 -3.81 17.27 -3.66
C GLY A 78 -2.68 16.47 -4.31
N ARG A 79 -1.94 17.10 -5.24
CA ARG A 79 -0.66 16.56 -5.76
C ARG A 79 0.50 17.08 -4.91
N VAL A 80 1.28 16.16 -4.36
CA VAL A 80 2.52 16.48 -3.63
C VAL A 80 3.56 17.06 -4.61
N GLY A 81 4.18 18.19 -4.28
CA GLY A 81 5.29 18.76 -5.05
C GLY A 81 4.93 19.75 -6.16
N ILE A 82 3.65 20.07 -6.38
CA ILE A 82 3.24 21.12 -7.32
C ILE A 82 2.92 22.42 -6.56
N GLY A 83 3.91 23.30 -6.50
CA GLY A 83 3.73 24.76 -6.57
C GLY A 83 2.92 25.51 -5.52
N THR A 84 2.43 24.91 -4.43
CA THR A 84 1.71 25.67 -3.39
C THR A 84 2.23 25.33 -2.00
N CYS A 85 3.20 26.12 -1.51
CA CYS A 85 3.50 26.12 -0.08
C CYS A 85 2.28 26.70 0.68
N GLY A 86 1.33 25.84 1.07
CA GLY A 86 0.20 26.23 1.93
C GLY A 86 -0.86 27.14 1.29
N VAL A 87 -0.92 27.22 -0.04
CA VAL A 87 -1.91 28.05 -0.76
C VAL A 87 -2.84 27.16 -1.60
N SER A 88 -3.56 26.26 -0.94
CA SER A 88 -4.61 25.49 -1.59
C SER A 88 -5.76 26.43 -1.98
N GLY A 89 -5.83 26.82 -3.27
CA GLY A 89 -6.96 27.58 -3.83
C GLY A 89 -6.66 28.99 -4.34
N ARG A 90 -5.41 29.48 -4.30
CA ARG A 90 -5.05 30.65 -5.11
C ARG A 90 -4.59 30.18 -6.50
N GLU A 91 -5.18 30.77 -7.52
CA GLU A 91 -4.66 30.69 -8.89
C GLU A 91 -3.21 31.18 -8.92
N MET A 92 -2.35 30.55 -9.74
CA MET A 92 -1.03 31.10 -10.04
C MET A 92 -1.20 32.52 -10.56
N THR A 93 -0.31 33.43 -10.16
CA THR A 93 -0.36 34.86 -10.51
C THR A 93 -0.77 35.04 -11.96
N LYS A 94 -1.88 35.75 -12.20
CA LYS A 94 -2.33 36.09 -13.56
C LYS A 94 -1.19 36.80 -14.26
N PHE A 95 -0.69 36.21 -15.34
CA PHE A 95 0.28 36.84 -16.20
C PHE A 95 -0.41 38.02 -16.90
N SER A 96 -0.16 39.23 -16.41
CA SER A 96 -0.48 40.45 -17.16
C SER A 96 0.56 40.57 -18.27
N ASN A 97 0.15 40.43 -19.52
CA ASN A 97 0.98 40.86 -20.65
C ASN A 97 1.25 42.36 -20.47
N GLY A 98 2.44 42.74 -19.99
CA GLY A 98 2.86 44.13 -19.98
C GLY A 98 2.84 44.68 -21.40
N GLU A 99 2.34 45.91 -21.59
CA GLU A 99 2.32 46.53 -22.92
C GLU A 99 3.72 46.48 -23.53
N LYS A 100 3.82 45.81 -24.69
CA LYS A 100 5.02 45.82 -25.52
C LYS A 100 5.28 47.27 -25.90
N TRP A 101 6.34 47.85 -25.35
CA TRP A 101 6.85 49.14 -25.77
C TRP A 101 7.08 49.13 -27.30
N ARG A 102 6.25 49.86 -28.05
CA ARG A 102 6.52 50.12 -29.47
C ARG A 102 7.56 51.23 -29.52
N ARG A 103 8.82 50.82 -29.71
CA ARG A 103 9.90 51.75 -30.08
C ARG A 103 9.70 52.09 -31.57
N GLY A 104 9.34 53.34 -31.86
CA GLY A 104 9.34 53.89 -33.22
C GLY A 104 8.03 54.56 -33.60
N ALA A 105 8.04 55.90 -33.57
CA ALA A 105 7.40 56.72 -34.58
C ALA A 105 8.18 56.59 -35.89
#